data_AF-A0A7J7NVX2-F1
#
_entry.id   AF-A0A7J7NVX2-F1
#
_cell.length_a   1.000
_cell.length_b   1.000
_cell.length_c   1.000
_cell.angle_alpha   90.00
_cell.angle_beta   90.00
_cell.angle_gamma   90.00
#
_symmetry.space_group_name_H-M   'P 1'
#
loop_
_entity.id
_entity.type
_entity.pdbx_description
1 polymer ?
#
loop_
_entity_poly.entity_id
_entity_poly.type
_entity_poly.pdbx_seq_one_letter_code
_entity_poly.pdbx_strand_id
1 'polypeptide(L)' 'MKAVKIFPRPTAGPLRPIVHDQTLKYNMKTRAGRGFSLEELEAARIQKKLAPTIGISVDHRRRNRSL' A
#
# COMPACT_ATOMS: atom_id res chain seq x y z
N MET A 1 16.24 15.88 10.84
CA MET A 1 17.20 14.85 10.38
C MET A 1 16.53 13.51 10.03
N LYS A 2 15.54 13.46 9.12
CA LYS A 2 14.93 12.19 8.65
C LYS A 2 15.48 11.78 7.28
N ALA A 3 15.55 12.73 6.34
CA ALA A 3 16.05 12.51 4.99
C ALA A 3 17.50 12.00 4.96
N VAL A 4 18.40 12.60 5.75
CA VAL A 4 19.82 12.21 5.83
C VAL A 4 20.01 10.75 6.23
N LYS A 5 19.15 10.22 7.13
CA LYS A 5 19.24 8.84 7.62
C LYS A 5 18.73 7.80 6.62
N ILE A 6 17.83 8.21 5.73
CA ILE A 6 17.10 7.31 4.82
C ILE A 6 17.69 7.35 3.40
N PHE A 7 18.51 8.35 3.09
CA PHE A 7 19.22 8.47 1.81
C PHE A 7 19.88 7.14 1.41
N PRO A 8 19.65 6.61 0.19
CA PRO A 8 19.04 7.26 -0.99
C PRO A 8 17.51 7.09 -1.12
N ARG A 9 16.83 6.48 -0.15
CA ARG A 9 15.41 6.15 -0.26
C ARG A 9 14.51 7.39 -0.05
N PRO A 10 13.30 7.43 -0.66
CA PRO A 10 12.37 8.54 -0.50
C PRO A 10 11.92 8.76 0.96
N THR A 11 11.82 10.03 1.37
CA THR A 11 11.41 10.39 2.74
C THR A 11 9.91 10.14 3.02
N ALA A 12 9.10 10.08 1.95
CA ALA A 12 7.65 9.88 1.99
C ALA A 12 7.24 8.50 2.53
N GLY A 13 8.18 7.56 2.66
CA GLY A 13 7.93 6.23 3.18
C GLY A 13 7.51 5.23 2.10
N PRO A 14 6.97 4.07 2.50
CA PRO A 14 6.63 3.01 1.57
C PRO A 14 5.41 3.36 0.71
N LEU A 15 5.37 2.78 -0.50
CA LEU A 15 4.24 2.86 -1.42
C LEU A 15 2.97 2.32 -0.75
N ARG A 16 1.88 3.07 -0.90
CA ARG A 16 0.55 2.75 -0.37
C ARG A 16 -0.43 2.57 -1.52
N PRO A 17 -1.40 1.64 -1.40
CA PRO A 17 -2.40 1.44 -2.43
C PRO A 17 -3.43 2.57 -2.43
N ILE A 18 -4.16 2.63 -3.52
CA ILE A 18 -5.30 3.51 -3.74
C ILE A 18 -6.56 2.76 -3.25
N VAL A 19 -7.31 3.36 -2.33
CA VAL A 19 -8.50 2.73 -1.71
C VAL A 19 -9.63 3.75 -1.64
N HIS A 20 -10.87 3.28 -1.78
CA HIS A 20 -12.08 4.09 -1.60
C HIS A 20 -12.47 4.19 -0.11
N ASP A 21 -13.10 5.29 0.29
CA ASP A 21 -13.64 5.41 1.65
C ASP A 21 -14.87 4.51 1.87
N GLN A 22 -15.12 4.16 3.14
CA GLN A 22 -16.09 3.11 3.50
C GLN A 22 -17.57 3.49 3.30
N THR A 23 -17.93 4.78 3.40
CA THR A 23 -19.34 5.20 3.43
C THR A 23 -19.84 5.59 2.04
N LEU A 24 -21.14 5.42 1.77
CA LEU A 24 -21.77 5.79 0.50
C LEU A 24 -21.46 7.25 0.10
N LYS A 25 -21.48 8.16 1.07
CA LYS A 25 -21.18 9.58 0.88
C LYS A 25 -19.76 9.85 0.38
N TYR A 26 -18.78 9.02 0.77
CA TYR A 26 -17.36 9.24 0.46
C TYR A 26 -16.74 8.16 -0.42
N ASN A 27 -17.47 7.12 -0.82
CA ASN A 27 -16.96 6.06 -1.68
C ASN A 27 -16.41 6.58 -3.02
N MET A 28 -16.96 7.70 -3.54
CA MET A 28 -16.41 8.35 -4.74
C MET A 28 -15.03 8.96 -4.52
N LYS A 29 -14.63 9.21 -3.27
CA LYS A 29 -13.31 9.74 -2.92
C LYS A 29 -12.32 8.62 -2.76
N THR A 30 -11.13 8.89 -3.25
CA THR A 30 -10.01 7.96 -3.23
C THR A 30 -8.92 8.47 -2.30
N ARG A 31 -8.30 7.56 -1.55
CA ARG A 31 -7.27 7.88 -0.56
C ARG A 31 -6.13 6.86 -0.58
N ALA A 32 -5.00 7.25 0.00
CA ALA A 32 -3.92 6.32 0.29
C ALA A 32 -4.32 5.39 1.44
N GLY A 33 -4.34 4.08 1.15
CA GLY A 33 -4.65 3.02 2.10
C GLY A 33 -3.49 2.66 3.02
N ARG A 34 -3.70 1.62 3.84
CA ARG A 34 -2.68 1.11 4.76
C ARG A 34 -1.57 0.35 4.02
N GLY A 35 -1.94 -0.57 3.13
CA GLY A 35 -1.03 -1.45 2.40
C GLY A 35 -1.76 -2.33 1.38
N PHE A 36 -1.00 -2.87 0.43
CA PHE A 36 -1.49 -3.74 -0.64
C PHE A 36 -2.01 -5.07 -0.09
N SER A 37 -3.04 -5.63 -0.74
CA SER A 37 -3.54 -6.96 -0.41
C SER A 37 -2.60 -8.05 -0.92
N LEU A 38 -2.74 -9.27 -0.41
CA LEU A 38 -1.94 -10.40 -0.87
C LEU A 38 -2.22 -10.74 -2.34
N GLU A 39 -3.48 -10.64 -2.76
CA GLU A 39 -3.91 -10.86 -4.14
C GLU A 39 -3.27 -9.83 -5.11
N GLU A 40 -3.19 -8.55 -4.71
CA GLU A 40 -2.53 -7.52 -5.52
C GLU A 40 -1.03 -7.78 -5.69
N LEU A 41 -0.38 -8.22 -4.62
CA LEU A 41 1.05 -8.56 -4.67
C LEU A 41 1.30 -9.78 -5.54
N GLU A 42 0.43 -10.78 -5.47
CA GLU A 42 0.50 -11.97 -6.32
C GLU A 42 0.28 -11.63 -7.79
N ALA A 43 -0.71 -10.79 -8.12
CA ALA A 43 -0.94 -10.29 -9.47
C ALA A 43 0.27 -9.50 -10.00
N ALA A 44 0.95 -8.74 -9.13
CA ALA A 44 2.18 -8.02 -9.46
C ALA A 44 3.45 -8.90 -9.45
N ARG A 45 3.34 -10.21 -9.15
CA ARG A 45 4.45 -11.16 -8.99
C ARG A 45 5.47 -10.75 -7.91
N ILE A 46 5.01 -10.08 -6.88
CA ILE A 46 5.85 -9.63 -5.76
C ILE A 46 5.61 -10.55 -4.56
N GLN A 47 6.68 -11.11 -4.01
CA GLN A 47 6.58 -11.94 -2.81
C GLN A 47 6.26 -11.09 -1.58
N LYS A 48 5.31 -11.56 -0.74
CA LYS A 48 4.85 -10.86 0.48
C LYS A 48 5.96 -10.49 1.46
N LYS A 49 7.03 -11.29 1.52
CA LYS A 49 8.20 -11.04 2.40
C LYS A 49 9.17 -10.01 1.81
N LEU A 50 9.22 -9.91 0.48
CA LEU A 50 10.10 -9.00 -0.24
C LEU A 50 9.51 -7.57 -0.30
N ALA A 51 8.18 -7.46 -0.36
CA ALA A 51 7.47 -6.19 -0.49
C ALA A 51 7.90 -5.11 0.54
N PRO A 52 7.94 -5.39 1.87
CA PRO A 52 8.36 -4.39 2.85
C PRO A 52 9.80 -3.90 2.65
N THR A 53 10.69 -4.76 2.18
CA THR A 53 12.12 -4.45 1.98
C THR A 53 12.33 -3.46 0.84
N ILE A 54 11.55 -3.60 -0.23
CA ILE A 54 11.56 -2.71 -1.41
C ILE A 54 10.83 -1.38 -1.09
N GLY A 55 10.09 -1.32 0.01
CA GLY A 55 9.32 -0.15 0.40
C GLY A 55 7.89 -0.19 -0.14
N ILE A 56 7.27 -1.37 -0.22
CA ILE A 56 5.85 -1.54 -0.51
C ILE A 56 5.15 -1.96 0.79
N SER A 57 4.13 -1.20 1.19
CA SER A 57 3.37 -1.51 2.42
C SER A 57 2.39 -2.65 2.18
N VAL A 58 2.32 -3.62 3.09
CA VAL A 58 1.45 -4.80 2.98
C VAL A 58 0.36 -4.75 4.04
N ASP A 59 -0.90 -5.02 3.65
CA ASP A 59 -2.02 -5.16 4.57
C ASP A 59 -2.76 -6.49 4.36
N HIS A 60 -2.37 -7.49 5.15
CA HIS A 60 -2.95 -8.83 5.11
C HIS A 60 -4.43 -8.90 5.55
N ARG A 61 -4.99 -7.81 6.12
CA ARG A 61 -6.40 -7.76 6.54
C ARG A 61 -7.33 -7.29 5.42
N ARG A 62 -6.79 -6.63 4.40
CA ARG A 62 -7.56 -6.08 3.29
C ARG A 62 -7.99 -7.21 2.35
N ARG A 63 -9.27 -7.24 2.00
CA ARG A 63 -9.85 -8.19 1.04
C ARG A 63 -10.49 -7.40 -0.08
N ASN A 64 -10.23 -7.79 -1.32
CA ASN A 64 -10.91 -7.21 -2.47
C ASN A 64 -12.30 -7.85 -2.55
N ARG A 65 -13.35 -7.03 -2.44
CA ARG A 65 -14.75 -7.48 -2.54
C ARG A 65 -15.41 -7.09 -3.86
N SER A 66 -14.72 -6.29 -4.66
CA SER A 66 -15.13 -5.87 -5.99
C SER A 66 -14.23 -6.63 -6.95
N LEU A 67 -14.79 -7.67 -7.57
CA LEU A 67 -14.24 -8.37 -8.73
C LEU A 67 -15.13 -8.04 -9.91
#